data_AF-A0A537R987-F1
#
_entry.id   AF-A0A537R987-F1
#
_cell.length_a   1.000
_cell.length_b   1.000
_cell.length_c   1.000
_cell.angle_alpha   90.00
_cell.angle_beta   90.00
_cell.angle_gamma   90.00
#
_symmetry.space_group_name_H-M   'P 1'
#
loop_
_entity.id
_entity.type
_entity.pdbx_description
1 polymer ?
#
loop_
_entity_poly.entity_id
_entity_poly.type
_entity_poly.pdbx_seq_one_letter_code
_entity_poly.pdbx_strand_id
1 'polypeptide(L)'
;MLEKLKREIVRLAGSIIRQEVVDHGLNAAMTAWHLTDWTWKEIKDSPRLRSLTTRAGTPIRELKQFQEFVKRDCTELAYCEGIAVYTKHFGFSKLPVFSTKVTERFRISSDPIGKDGGAKLHEFSATGESISYTAQASAIRHRPLSCGLPMEAH
;
A
#
# COMPACT_ATOMS: atom_id res chain seq x y z
N MET A 1 -13.23 3.76 -1.45
CA MET A 1 -12.14 3.63 -0.45
C MET A 1 -12.29 2.42 0.46
N LEU A 2 -13.49 2.09 0.95
CA LEU A 2 -13.74 0.86 1.70
C LEU A 2 -13.29 -0.40 0.93
N GLU A 3 -13.58 -0.46 -0.36
CA GLU A 3 -13.11 -1.55 -1.24
C GLU A 3 -11.58 -1.62 -1.37
N LYS A 4 -10.89 -0.48 -1.26
CA LYS A 4 -9.41 -0.47 -1.21
C LYS A 4 -8.93 -1.08 0.10
N LEU A 5 -9.50 -0.67 1.24
CA LEU A 5 -9.14 -1.24 2.55
C LEU A 5 -9.33 -2.76 2.55
N LYS A 6 -10.47 -3.26 2.07
CA LYS A 6 -10.74 -4.70 1.95
C LYS A 6 -9.67 -5.41 1.12
N ARG A 7 -9.30 -4.85 -0.04
CA ARG A 7 -8.24 -5.43 -0.88
C ARG A 7 -6.89 -5.48 -0.17
N GLU A 8 -6.50 -4.44 0.55
CA GLU A 8 -5.21 -4.43 1.27
C GLU A 8 -5.21 -5.42 2.45
N ILE A 9 -6.33 -5.59 3.16
CA ILE A 9 -6.47 -6.62 4.21
C ILE A 9 -6.34 -8.03 3.61
N VAL A 10 -6.99 -8.30 2.47
CA VAL A 10 -6.89 -9.60 1.79
C VAL A 10 -5.46 -9.87 1.33
N ARG A 11 -4.78 -8.87 0.75
CA ARG A 11 -3.38 -8.99 0.33
C ARG A 11 -2.44 -9.22 1.51
N LEU A 12 -2.65 -8.49 2.61
CA LEU A 12 -1.89 -8.67 3.85
C LEU A 12 -2.05 -10.10 4.40
N ALA A 13 -3.28 -10.61 4.46
CA ALA A 13 -3.56 -11.96 4.95
C ALA A 13 -2.91 -13.06 4.09
N GLY A 14 -2.75 -12.82 2.78
CA GLY A 14 -2.06 -13.74 1.86
C GLY A 14 -0.55 -13.51 1.74
N SER A 15 0.01 -12.50 2.42
CA SER A 15 1.42 -12.16 2.30
C SER A 15 2.29 -13.10 3.11
N ILE A 16 3.32 -13.66 2.47
CA ILE A 16 4.30 -14.54 3.11
C ILE A 16 5.64 -13.82 3.25
N ILE A 17 5.94 -12.91 2.32
CA ILE A 17 7.19 -12.18 2.28
C ILE A 17 7.07 -10.94 3.18
N ARG A 18 8.09 -10.72 4.02
CA ARG A 18 8.15 -9.60 4.97
C ARG A 18 7.86 -8.25 4.32
N GLN A 19 8.40 -8.01 3.12
CA GLN A 19 8.19 -6.75 2.40
C GLN A 19 6.71 -6.53 2.06
N GLU A 20 6.03 -7.56 1.56
CA GLU A 20 4.59 -7.50 1.24
C GLU A 20 3.75 -7.26 2.49
N VAL A 21 4.09 -7.93 3.61
CA VAL A 21 3.44 -7.72 4.91
C VAL A 21 3.55 -6.25 5.34
N VAL A 22 4.73 -5.66 5.21
CA VAL A 22 4.95 -4.24 5.56
C VAL A 22 4.17 -3.32 4.63
N ASP A 23 4.26 -3.52 3.32
CA ASP A 23 3.65 -2.63 2.33
C ASP A 23 2.12 -2.66 2.40
N HIS A 24 1.53 -3.87 2.47
CA HIS A 24 0.08 -4.02 2.59
C HIS A 24 -0.42 -3.60 3.97
N GLY A 25 0.35 -3.86 5.04
CA GLY A 25 0.04 -3.40 6.39
C GLY A 25 -0.02 -1.87 6.49
N LEU A 26 0.99 -1.18 5.96
CA LEU A 26 1.03 0.28 5.92
C LEU A 26 -0.09 0.86 5.06
N ASN A 27 -0.34 0.28 3.88
CA ASN A 27 -1.42 0.73 3.01
C ASN A 27 -2.81 0.52 3.64
N ALA A 28 -3.03 -0.60 4.32
CA ALA A 28 -4.26 -0.86 5.06
C ALA A 28 -4.45 0.16 6.19
N ALA A 29 -3.42 0.38 7.03
CA ALA A 29 -3.48 1.34 8.13
C ALA A 29 -3.77 2.77 7.65
N MET A 30 -3.04 3.25 6.64
CA MET A 30 -3.29 4.58 6.06
C MET A 30 -4.70 4.69 5.47
N THR A 31 -5.16 3.65 4.76
CA THR A 31 -6.50 3.67 4.15
C THR A 31 -7.60 3.64 5.21
N ALA A 32 -7.42 2.86 6.28
CA ALA A 32 -8.37 2.78 7.40
C ALA A 32 -8.49 4.13 8.12
N TRP A 33 -7.36 4.79 8.40
CA TRP A 33 -7.39 6.11 9.02
C TRP A 33 -8.10 7.14 8.13
N HIS A 34 -7.76 7.21 6.84
CA HIS A 34 -8.34 8.19 5.93
C HIS A 34 -9.80 7.94 5.54
N LEU A 35 -10.33 6.73 5.81
CA LEU A 35 -11.78 6.51 5.75
C LEU A 35 -12.56 7.42 6.69
N THR A 36 -11.96 7.86 7.81
CA THR A 36 -12.60 8.84 8.69
C THR A 36 -12.77 10.20 8.01
N ASP A 37 -11.77 10.68 7.27
CA ASP A 37 -11.83 11.94 6.53
C ASP A 37 -12.94 11.93 5.46
N TRP A 38 -13.01 10.85 4.67
CA TRP A 38 -14.03 10.73 3.63
C TRP A 38 -15.41 10.55 4.22
N THR A 39 -15.56 9.71 5.25
CA THR A 39 -16.84 9.51 5.92
C THR A 39 -17.34 10.83 6.48
N TRP A 40 -16.47 11.61 7.12
CA TRP A 40 -16.82 12.94 7.64
C TRP A 40 -17.32 13.87 6.54
N LYS A 41 -16.62 13.95 5.41
CA LYS A 41 -17.04 14.79 4.27
C LYS A 41 -18.44 14.45 3.76
N GLU A 42 -18.80 13.18 3.74
CA GLU A 42 -20.13 12.72 3.32
C GLU A 42 -21.23 13.02 4.35
N ILE A 43 -20.91 12.97 5.64
CA ILE A 43 -21.94 13.05 6.69
C ILE A 43 -22.10 14.42 7.32
N LYS A 44 -21.08 15.30 7.26
CA LYS A 44 -21.01 16.55 8.05
C LYS A 44 -22.20 17.49 7.79
N ASP A 45 -22.73 17.49 6.57
CA ASP A 45 -23.86 18.33 6.15
C ASP A 45 -25.16 17.50 5.98
N SER A 46 -25.15 16.23 6.43
CA SER A 46 -26.26 15.29 6.26
C SER A 46 -27.08 15.12 7.56
N PRO A 47 -28.34 14.67 7.46
CA PRO A 47 -29.13 14.30 8.64
C PRO A 47 -28.48 13.22 9.51
N ARG A 48 -27.59 12.40 8.96
CA ARG A 48 -26.90 11.32 9.67
C ARG A 48 -26.03 11.85 10.82
N LEU A 49 -25.51 13.08 10.70
CA LEU A 49 -24.71 13.70 11.75
C LEU A 49 -25.54 13.94 13.03
N ARG A 50 -26.82 14.29 12.90
CA ARG A 50 -27.71 14.48 14.06
C ARG A 50 -27.91 13.18 14.83
N SER A 51 -28.15 12.08 14.11
CA SER A 51 -28.27 10.75 14.72
C SER A 51 -26.97 10.32 15.40
N LEU A 52 -25.81 10.59 14.78
CA LEU A 52 -24.50 10.29 15.36
C LEU A 52 -24.22 11.11 16.62
N THR A 53 -24.51 12.41 16.58
CA THR A 53 -24.38 13.31 17.74
C THR A 53 -25.24 12.85 18.91
N THR A 54 -26.48 12.44 18.64
CA THR A 54 -27.38 11.88 19.66
C THR A 54 -26.78 10.63 20.30
N ARG A 55 -26.23 9.72 19.48
CA ARG A 55 -25.58 8.50 19.96
C ARG A 55 -24.27 8.75 20.71
N ALA A 56 -23.53 9.79 20.33
CA ALA A 56 -22.29 10.17 20.99
C ALA A 56 -22.52 10.75 22.39
N GLY A 57 -23.72 11.29 22.66
CA GLY A 57 -24.05 12.00 23.89
C GLY A 57 -23.45 13.41 23.97
N THR A 58 -22.64 13.80 22.99
CA THR A 58 -22.00 15.11 22.87
C THR A 58 -22.06 15.64 21.43
N PRO A 59 -22.15 16.96 21.22
CA PRO A 59 -22.15 17.55 19.88
C PRO A 59 -20.89 17.22 19.07
N ILE A 60 -21.06 16.59 17.90
CA ILE A 60 -19.99 16.40 16.92
C ILE A 60 -20.12 17.52 15.87
N ARG A 61 -19.20 18.48 15.89
CA ARG A 61 -19.19 19.66 15.00
C ARG A 61 -18.00 19.67 14.05
N GLU A 62 -16.91 19.02 14.45
CA GLU A 62 -15.64 19.05 13.72
C GLU A 62 -15.11 17.64 13.44
N LEU A 63 -14.26 17.53 12.41
CA LEU A 63 -13.62 16.28 12.03
C LEU A 63 -12.90 15.61 13.20
N LYS A 64 -12.20 16.40 14.02
CA LYS A 64 -11.46 15.89 15.18
C LYS A 64 -12.38 15.20 16.18
N GLN A 65 -13.53 15.81 16.49
CA GLN A 65 -14.53 15.24 17.39
C GLN A 65 -15.13 13.95 16.82
N PHE A 66 -15.38 13.92 15.50
CA PHE A 66 -15.83 12.71 14.81
C PHE A 66 -14.79 11.60 14.89
N GLN A 67 -13.51 11.91 14.63
CA GLN A 67 -12.40 10.98 14.71
C GLN A 67 -12.20 10.43 16.13
N GLU A 68 -12.31 11.26 17.17
CA GLU A 68 -12.29 10.83 18.57
C GLU A 68 -13.45 9.90 18.89
N PHE A 69 -14.66 10.23 18.42
CA PHE A 69 -15.85 9.40 18.59
C PHE A 69 -15.66 8.01 17.97
N VAL A 70 -15.20 7.90 16.72
CA VAL A 70 -15.02 6.58 16.07
C VAL A 70 -13.86 5.78 16.66
N LYS A 71 -12.79 6.43 17.13
CA LYS A 71 -11.67 5.75 17.80
C LYS A 71 -12.07 5.15 19.14
N ARG A 72 -13.02 5.76 19.86
CA ARG A 72 -13.54 5.21 21.13
C ARG A 72 -14.11 3.81 20.94
N ASP A 73 -14.77 3.59 19.81
CA ASP A 73 -15.46 2.33 19.51
C ASP A 73 -14.57 1.36 18.69
N CYS A 74 -13.36 1.78 18.28
CA CYS A 74 -12.39 0.97 17.53
C CYS A 74 -10.95 1.35 17.86
N THR A 75 -10.32 0.56 18.74
CA THR A 75 -8.94 0.78 19.20
C THR A 75 -7.91 0.61 18.09
N GLU A 76 -8.15 -0.29 17.13
CA GLU A 76 -7.30 -0.53 15.96
C GLU A 76 -7.13 0.74 15.12
N LEU A 77 -8.18 1.57 15.07
CA LEU A 77 -8.15 2.82 14.34
C LEU A 77 -7.21 3.85 14.99
N ALA A 78 -6.99 3.78 16.31
CA ALA A 78 -5.99 4.60 17.00
C ALA A 78 -4.54 4.20 16.62
N TYR A 79 -4.27 2.91 16.43
CA TYR A 79 -2.98 2.47 15.88
C TYR A 79 -2.81 2.92 14.42
N CYS A 80 -3.88 2.84 13.62
CA CYS A 80 -3.87 3.31 12.23
C CYS A 80 -3.61 4.82 12.13
N GLU A 81 -4.21 5.62 13.02
CA GLU A 81 -3.89 7.04 13.17
C GLU A 81 -2.40 7.21 13.44
N GLY A 82 -1.89 6.57 14.50
CA GLY A 82 -0.47 6.66 14.88
C GLY A 82 0.48 6.40 13.70
N ILE A 83 0.22 5.36 12.91
CA ILE A 83 0.98 5.03 11.70
C ILE A 83 0.84 6.13 10.64
N ALA A 84 -0.38 6.57 10.36
CA ALA A 84 -0.66 7.53 9.28
C ALA A 84 -0.15 8.94 9.56
N VAL A 85 -0.16 9.39 10.82
CA VAL A 85 0.39 10.71 11.21
C VAL A 85 1.83 10.66 11.72
N TYR A 86 2.46 9.49 11.79
CA TYR A 86 3.83 9.33 12.26
C TYR A 86 4.83 10.29 11.59
N THR A 87 4.70 10.47 10.28
CA THR A 87 5.57 11.35 9.48
C THR A 87 5.42 12.83 9.83
N LYS A 88 4.28 13.27 10.39
CA LYS A 88 4.07 14.65 10.83
C LYS A 88 4.83 15.00 12.11
N HIS A 89 5.17 13.98 12.90
CA HIS A 89 5.99 14.11 14.10
C HIS A 89 7.48 13.89 13.82
N PHE A 90 7.84 13.51 12.59
CA PHE A 90 9.21 13.52 12.11
C PHE A 90 9.61 14.93 11.70
N GLY A 91 10.24 15.65 12.63
CA GLY A 91 10.96 16.88 12.30
C GLY A 91 12.25 16.52 11.56
N PHE A 92 12.35 16.87 10.29
CA PHE A 92 13.64 16.80 9.61
C PHE A 92 14.52 17.94 10.13
N SER A 93 15.67 17.61 10.71
CA SER A 93 16.68 18.59 11.12
C SER A 93 17.22 19.41 9.93
N LYS A 94 17.06 18.90 8.71
CA LYS A 94 17.19 19.62 7.43
C LYS A 94 16.13 19.13 6.46
N LEU A 95 15.39 20.04 5.80
CA LEU A 95 14.39 19.66 4.80
C LEU A 95 14.98 18.65 3.80
N PRO A 96 14.35 17.49 3.58
CA PRO A 96 14.81 16.57 2.56
C PRO A 96 14.68 17.27 1.22
N VAL A 97 15.82 17.55 0.59
CA VAL A 97 15.86 17.98 -0.80
C VAL A 97 15.51 16.75 -1.62
N PHE A 98 14.22 16.58 -1.92
CA PHE A 98 13.80 15.59 -2.89
C PHE A 98 14.42 15.97 -4.23
N SER A 99 15.33 15.13 -4.71
CA SER A 99 15.95 15.33 -6.02
C SER A 99 14.85 15.33 -7.07
N THR A 100 14.64 16.45 -7.75
CA THR A 100 13.74 16.54 -8.92
C THR A 100 14.28 15.74 -10.11
N LYS A 101 15.49 15.16 -10.02
CA LYS A 101 16.07 14.26 -11.02
C LYS A 101 15.60 12.81 -10.91
N VAL A 102 14.45 12.55 -10.28
CA VAL A 102 13.82 11.23 -10.34
C VAL A 102 13.41 10.92 -11.80
N THR A 103 13.05 11.93 -12.59
CA THR A 103 12.67 11.76 -14.00
C THR A 103 13.80 11.22 -14.90
N GLU A 104 15.08 11.40 -14.53
CA GLU A 104 16.21 10.86 -15.31
C GLU A 104 16.58 9.43 -14.94
N ARG A 105 16.32 8.99 -13.69
CA ARG A 105 16.65 7.63 -13.25
C ARG A 105 15.59 6.59 -13.61
N PHE A 106 14.37 7.03 -13.92
CA PHE A 106 13.25 6.18 -14.32
C PHE A 106 12.76 6.58 -15.73
N ARG A 107 13.62 6.45 -16.74
CA ARG A 107 13.15 6.43 -18.15
C ARG A 107 12.38 5.12 -18.37
N ILE A 108 11.13 5.09 -17.90
CA ILE A 108 10.16 4.09 -18.33
C ILE A 108 9.88 4.41 -19.79
N SER A 109 10.48 3.61 -20.69
CA SER A 109 10.20 3.70 -22.13
C SER A 109 8.70 3.62 -22.36
N SER A 110 8.15 4.52 -23.17
CA SER A 110 6.75 4.46 -23.59
C SER A 110 6.42 3.20 -24.40
N ASP A 111 7.43 2.51 -24.91
CA ASP A 111 7.34 1.19 -25.54
C ASP A 111 8.22 0.18 -24.77
N PRO A 112 7.65 -0.68 -23.89
CA PRO A 112 8.42 -1.64 -23.10
C PRO A 112 8.91 -2.85 -23.92
N ILE A 113 8.41 -3.03 -25.15
CA ILE A 113 8.78 -4.11 -26.06
C ILE A 113 9.47 -3.45 -27.25
N GLY A 114 10.78 -3.66 -27.39
CA GLY A 114 11.50 -3.22 -28.58
C GLY A 114 10.92 -3.85 -29.84
N LYS A 115 11.05 -3.19 -30.99
CA LYS A 115 10.53 -3.67 -32.29
C LYS A 115 10.96 -5.09 -32.68
N ASP A 116 11.96 -5.64 -31.99
CA ASP A 116 12.52 -6.97 -32.22
C ASP A 116 12.02 -8.04 -31.22
N GLY A 117 11.01 -7.73 -30.40
CA GLY A 117 10.38 -8.69 -29.47
C GLY A 117 11.18 -8.98 -28.19
N GLY A 118 12.31 -8.30 -27.98
CA GLY A 118 13.10 -8.41 -26.75
C GLY A 118 12.55 -7.50 -25.64
N ALA A 119 12.23 -8.08 -24.48
CA ALA A 119 11.96 -7.34 -23.25
C ALA A 119 13.25 -7.20 -22.44
N LYS A 120 13.63 -5.96 -22.08
CA LYS A 120 14.70 -5.70 -21.10
C LYS A 120 14.07 -5.51 -19.73
N LEU A 121 14.31 -6.44 -18.82
CA LEU A 121 13.99 -6.26 -17.41
C LEU A 121 15.14 -5.52 -16.74
N HIS A 122 14.86 -4.33 -16.21
CA HIS A 122 15.80 -3.59 -15.37
C HIS A 122 15.52 -3.93 -13.91
N GLU A 123 16.42 -4.69 -13.28
CA GLU A 123 16.40 -4.87 -11.83
C GLU A 123 17.44 -3.92 -11.21
N PHE A 124 17.00 -3.14 -10.22
CA PHE A 124 17.83 -2.11 -9.60
C PHE A 124 18.40 -2.64 -8.29
N SER A 125 19.73 -2.65 -8.16
CA SER A 125 20.38 -2.94 -6.87
C SER A 125 20.21 -1.77 -5.90
N ALA A 126 20.08 -2.07 -4.60
CA ALA A 126 19.98 -1.06 -3.55
C ALA A 126 21.20 -0.12 -3.47
N THR A 127 22.33 -0.49 -4.11
CA THR A 127 23.57 0.28 -4.17
C THR A 127 23.73 1.12 -5.45
N GLY A 128 22.80 1.02 -6.40
CA GLY A 128 22.77 1.88 -7.60
C GLY A 128 23.62 1.39 -8.78
N GLU A 129 24.18 0.19 -8.73
CA GLU A 129 24.77 -0.45 -9.92
C GLU A 129 23.67 -1.12 -10.74
N SER A 130 23.59 -0.77 -12.04
CA SER A 130 22.67 -1.42 -12.98
C SER A 130 23.33 -2.65 -13.58
N ILE A 131 22.76 -3.83 -13.34
CA ILE A 131 23.18 -5.06 -14.00
C ILE A 131 22.18 -5.31 -15.15
N SER A 132 22.69 -5.44 -16.38
CA SER A 132 21.86 -5.71 -17.56
C SER A 132 22.02 -7.17 -17.98
N TYR A 133 20.91 -7.91 -18.06
CA TYR A 133 20.87 -9.23 -18.66
C TYR A 133 20.08 -9.19 -19.97
N THR A 134 20.59 -9.86 -21.01
CA THR A 134 19.88 -10.09 -22.26
C THR A 134 19.46 -11.55 -22.32
N ALA A 135 18.15 -11.82 -22.22
CA ALA A 135 17.60 -13.12 -22.58
C ALA A 135 17.20 -13.08 -24.06
N GLN A 136 17.79 -13.96 -24.88
CA GLN A 136 17.30 -14.22 -26.25
C GLN A 136 16.20 -15.28 -26.18
N ALA A 137 15.08 -15.02 -26.85
CA ALA A 137 14.00 -15.98 -27.00
C ALA A 137 14.40 -17.09 -27.98
N SER A 138 15.15 -18.09 -27.50
CA SER A 138 15.38 -19.33 -28.24
C SER A 138 15.62 -20.53 -27.32
N ALA A 139 14.62 -20.88 -26.52
CA ALA A 139 14.36 -22.26 -26.11
C ALA A 139 13.01 -22.42 -25.39
N ILE A 140 11.89 -22.18 -26.11
CA ILE A 140 10.67 -22.92 -25.75
C ILE A 140 10.84 -24.32 -26.35
N ARG A 141 11.48 -25.22 -25.61
CA ARG A 141 11.23 -26.66 -25.77
C ARG A 141 10.39 -27.09 -24.58
N HIS A 142 9.15 -27.47 -24.88
CA HIS A 142 8.26 -28.14 -23.94
C HIS A 142 9.01 -29.25 -23.18
N ARG A 143 9.10 -29.11 -21.85
CA ARG A 143 9.24 -30.26 -20.95
C ARG A 143 8.06 -30.22 -19.99
N PRO A 144 7.22 -31.26 -19.94
CA PRO A 144 6.14 -31.33 -18.96
C PRO A 144 6.75 -31.43 -17.56
N LEU A 145 6.20 -30.64 -16.63
CA LEU A 145 6.47 -30.70 -15.21
C LEU A 145 5.96 -32.04 -14.66
N SER A 146 6.85 -33.02 -14.51
CA SER A 146 6.60 -34.19 -13.65
C SER A 146 6.83 -33.78 -12.20
N CYS A 147 5.74 -33.55 -11.46
CA CYS A 147 5.75 -33.60 -10.00
C CYS A 147 5.97 -35.06 -9.57
N GLY A 148 7.05 -35.32 -8.84
CA GLY A 148 7.30 -36.58 -8.16
C GLY A 148 7.76 -36.28 -6.74
N LEU A 149 6.86 -36.47 -5.78
CA LEU A 149 7.16 -36.57 -4.35
C LEU A 149 8.04 -37.82 -4.11
N PRO A 150 8.98 -37.82 -3.16
CA PRO A 150 9.67 -39.04 -2.76
C PRO A 150 8.75 -39.86 -1.86
N MET A 151 8.36 -41.06 -2.31
CA MET A 151 7.89 -42.12 -1.41
C MET A 151 9.10 -42.99 -1.08
N GLU A 152 9.48 -43.00 0.20
CA GLU A 152 10.31 -44.06 0.76
C GLU A 152 9.50 -45.37 0.83
N ALA A 153 10.15 -46.50 0.52
CA ALA A 153 9.80 -47.79 1.08
C ALA A 153 11.01 -48.74 1.04
N HIS A 154 11.10 -49.50 2.13
CA HIS A 154 12.03 -50.57 2.51
C HIS A 154 12.27 -51.65 1.46
#